data_AF-A0A945WXM6-F1
#
_entry.id   AF-A0A945WXM6-F1
#
_cell.length_a   1.000
_cell.length_b   1.000
_cell.length_c   1.000
_cell.angle_alpha   90.00
_cell.angle_beta   90.00
_cell.angle_gamma   90.00
#
_symmetry.space_group_name_H-M   'P 1'
#
loop_
_entity.id
_entity.type
_entity.pdbx_description
1 polymer ?
#
loop_
_entity_poly.entity_id
_entity_poly.type
_entity_poly.pdbx_seq_one_letter_code
_entity_poly.pdbx_strand_id
1 'polypeptide(L)' 'MWISQLDLTQWRNHEATRLVCSPGVTVLVGPNGQGKTNVVEAIRYLSTLGSHRVGS' A
#
# COMPACT_ATOMS: atom_id res chain seq x y z
N MET A 1 -0.28 15.75 6.84
CA MET A 1 0.18 14.38 7.16
C MET A 1 0.65 13.73 5.86
N TRP A 2 1.76 12.98 5.90
CA TRP A 2 2.28 12.23 4.74
C TRP A 2 2.95 10.94 5.24
N ILE A 3 3.08 9.95 4.35
CA ILE A 3 3.73 8.67 4.67
C ILE A 3 5.22 8.83 4.35
N SER A 4 6.10 8.72 5.34
CA SER A 4 7.55 8.74 5.12
C SER A 4 8.09 7.38 4.68
N GLN A 5 7.56 6.31 5.27
CA GLN A 5 7.93 4.95 4.94
C GLN A 5 6.72 4.03 5.13
N LEU A 6 6.60 3.02 4.27
CA LEU A 6 5.67 1.92 4.40
C LEU A 6 6.43 0.60 4.22
N ASP A 7 6.39 -0.23 5.25
CA ASP A 7 6.90 -1.60 5.22
C ASP A 7 5.73 -2.57 5.14
N LEU A 8 5.76 -3.45 4.14
CA LEU A 8 4.79 -4.52 3.93
C LEU A 8 5.52 -5.86 4.07
N THR A 9 5.06 -6.68 5.02
CA THR A 9 5.60 -8.02 5.27
C THR A 9 4.47 -9.02 5.21
N GLN A 10 4.57 -10.01 4.33
CA GLN A 10 3.52 -11.02 4.10
C GLN A 10 2.12 -10.42 3.86
N TRP A 11 2.07 -9.32 3.09
CA TRP A 11 0.83 -8.59 2.80
C TRP A 11 0.36 -8.87 1.37
N ARG A 12 -0.73 -9.63 1.21
CA ARG A 12 -1.24 -10.05 -0.11
C ARG A 12 -0.13 -10.72 -0.93
N ASN A 13 0.22 -10.15 -2.08
CA ASN A 13 1.31 -10.64 -2.94
C ASN A 13 2.66 -9.95 -2.66
N HIS A 14 2.78 -9.15 -1.60
CA HIS A 14 4.05 -8.59 -1.14
C HIS A 14 4.64 -9.50 -0.06
N GLU A 15 5.67 -10.27 -0.41
CA GLU A 15 6.42 -11.08 0.56
C GLU A 15 7.18 -10.18 1.55
N ALA A 16 7.96 -9.24 1.01
CA ALA A 16 8.62 -8.15 1.72
C ALA A 16 8.74 -6.95 0.75
N THR A 17 8.25 -5.78 1.15
CA THR A 17 8.35 -4.55 0.34
C THR A 17 8.53 -3.35 1.25
N ARG A 18 9.57 -2.56 0.99
CA ARG A 18 9.83 -1.29 1.65
C ARG A 18 9.66 -0.16 0.64
N LEU A 19 8.78 0.79 0.95
CA LEU A 19 8.57 2.01 0.18
C LEU A 19 9.01 3.20 1.03
N VAL A 20 10.03 3.92 0.56
CA VAL A 20 10.44 5.21 1.11
C VAL A 20 9.82 6.28 0.25
N CYS A 21 9.07 7.18 0.86
CA CYS A 21 8.38 8.25 0.18
C CYS A 21 9.04 9.58 0.52
N SER A 22 8.78 10.58 -0.30
CA SER A 22 9.10 11.98 -0.02
C SER A 22 7.82 12.80 -0.06
N PRO A 23 7.78 14.00 0.54
CA PRO A 23 6.65 14.89 0.40
C PRO A 23 6.32 15.14 -1.08
N GLY A 24 5.04 15.06 -1.44
CA GLY A 24 4.57 15.23 -2.81
C GLY A 24 3.85 14.00 -3.37
N VAL A 25 3.75 13.93 -4.70
CA VAL A 25 3.04 12.86 -5.40
C VAL A 25 3.96 11.65 -5.55
N THR A 26 3.51 10.49 -5.07
CA THR A 26 4.15 9.20 -5.33
C THR A 26 3.32 8.42 -6.34
N VAL A 27 3.96 7.95 -7.42
CA VAL A 27 3.30 7.16 -8.46
C VAL A 27 3.80 5.72 -8.40
N LEU A 28 2.88 4.77 -8.23
CA LEU A 28 3.19 3.33 -8.32
C LEU A 28 2.93 2.85 -9.75
N VAL A 29 3.97 2.38 -10.44
CA VAL A 29 3.91 1.96 -11.85
C VAL A 29 4.31 0.50 -11.98
N GLY A 30 3.65 -0.22 -12.89
CA GLY A 30 3.97 -1.60 -13.22
C GLY A 30 2.79 -2.35 -13.83
N PRO A 31 3.00 -3.57 -14.34
CA PRO A 31 1.96 -4.40 -14.95
C PRO A 31 0.73 -4.65 -14.04
N ASN A 32 -0.39 -5.04 -14.63
CA ASN A 32 -1.56 -5.49 -13.87
C ASN A 32 -1.19 -6.71 -12.99
N GLY A 33 -1.82 -6.84 -11.82
CA GLY A 33 -1.55 -7.93 -10.88
C GLY A 33 -0.28 -7.77 -10.02
N GLN A 34 0.55 -6.75 -10.24
CA GLN A 34 1.82 -6.53 -9.51
C GLN A 34 1.66 -5.83 -8.14
N GLY A 35 0.48 -5.88 -7.52
CA GLY A 35 0.31 -5.40 -6.14
C GLY A 35 0.15 -3.88 -5.93
N LYS A 36 0.13 -3.05 -6.97
CA LYS A 36 -0.07 -1.58 -6.83
C LYS A 36 -1.27 -1.21 -5.95
N THR A 37 -2.43 -1.81 -6.18
CA THR A 37 -3.64 -1.58 -5.36
C THR A 37 -3.52 -2.17 -3.96
N ASN A 38 -2.67 -3.19 -3.74
CA ASN A 38 -2.44 -3.78 -2.42
C ASN A 38 -1.65 -2.83 -1.52
N VAL A 39 -0.76 -2.01 -2.09
CA VAL A 39 -0.10 -0.90 -1.36
C VAL A 39 -1.14 0.13 -0.91
N VAL A 40 -2.04 0.55 -1.80
CA VAL A 40 -3.13 1.48 -1.46
C VAL A 40 -4.07 0.86 -0.41
N GLU A 41 -4.34 -0.44 -0.49
CA GLU A 41 -5.10 -1.19 0.51
C GLU A 41 -4.43 -1.14 1.89
N ALA A 42 -3.12 -1.37 1.98
CA ALA A 42 -2.39 -1.32 3.25
C ALA A 42 -2.46 0.06 3.90
N ILE A 43 -2.26 1.13 3.11
CA ILE A 43 -2.34 2.51 3.58
C ILE A 43 -3.73 2.80 4.17
N ARG A 44 -4.78 2.39 3.45
CA ARG A 44 -6.15 2.57 3.93
C ARG A 44 -6.41 1.73 5.18
N TYR A 45 -5.96 0.49 5.20
CA TYR A 45 -6.13 -0.41 6.35
C TYR A 45 -5.50 0.17 7.62
N LEU A 46 -4.29 0.72 7.53
CA LEU A 46 -3.64 1.42 8.66
C LEU A 46 -4.41 2.68 9.12
N SER A 47 -5.18 3.29 8.22
CA SER A 47 -5.94 4.51 8.51
C SER A 47 -7.34 4.22 9.06
N THR A 48 -7.96 3.08 8.69
CA THR A 48 -9.38 2.81 8.97
C THR A 48 -9.65 1.44 9.59
N LEU A 49 -8.64 0.60 9.80
CA LEU A 49 -8.73 -0.78 10.28
C LEU A 49 -9.66 -1.68 9.44
N GLY A 50 -9.79 -1.36 8.15
CA GLY A 50 -10.71 -2.06 7.25
C GLY A 50 -10.19 -2.08 5.81
N SER A 51 -10.45 -3.19 5.13
CA SER A 51 -10.18 -3.29 3.69
C SER A 51 -11.37 -2.77 2.89
N HIS A 52 -11.09 -1.93 1.89
CA HIS A 52 -12.10 -1.48 0.93
C HIS A 52 -12.59 -2.57 -0.02
N ARG A 53 -11.94 -3.75 -0.01
CA ARG A 53 -12.32 -4.89 -0.85
C ARG A 53 -13.30 -5.83 -0.16
N VAL A 54 -13.51 -5.66 1.14
CA VAL A 54 -14.49 -6.43 1.91
C VAL A 54 -15.73 -5.56 2.06
N GLY A 55 -16.87 -6.08 1.65
CA GLY A 55 -18.16 -5.41 1.85
C GLY A 55 -18.41 -5.21 3.35
N SER A 56 -18.94 -4.04 3.70
CA SER A 56 -19.41 -3.72 5.05
C SER A 56 -20.59 -4.59 5.46
#